data_AF-A0A8C1BGK8-F1
#
_entry.id   AF-A0A8C1BGK8-F1
#
_cell.length_a   1.000
_cell.length_b   1.000
_cell.length_c   1.000
_cell.angle_alpha   90.00
_cell.angle_beta   90.00
_cell.angle_gamma   90.00
#
_symmetry.space_group_name_H-M   'P 1'
#
loop_
_entity.id
_entity.type
_entity.pdbx_description
1 polymer ?
#
loop_
_entity_poly.entity_id
_entity_poly.type
_entity_poly.pdbx_seq_one_letter_code
_entity_poly.pdbx_strand_id
1 'polypeptide(L)'
;MCHASDPGSFSKYDHEASTENVEDSNHDPHFEPIVSLPEQDVKTLEEDEEELFKMRAKLYRFASENDPPEWKERGTGDVKLLRHKEKGSIRLLMRRDRTLKICANHNSECSNFLCLRQ
;
A
#
# COMPACT_ATOMS: atom_id res chain seq x y z
N MET A 1 53.62 7.74 45.96
CA MET A 1 54.11 8.35 47.22
C MET A 1 54.49 9.78 46.89
N CYS A 2 53.94 10.83 47.51
CA CYS A 2 53.34 10.95 48.85
C CYS A 2 51.99 11.71 48.87
N HIS A 3 51.14 11.36 49.84
CA HIS A 3 50.08 12.21 50.41
C HIS A 3 50.70 13.37 51.23
N ALA A 4 50.00 14.38 51.75
CA ALA A 4 48.75 15.11 51.45
C ALA A 4 48.59 16.17 52.58
N SER A 5 47.82 17.26 52.39
CA SER A 5 47.21 18.05 53.48
C SER A 5 46.18 19.04 52.93
N ASP A 6 44.90 18.68 53.10
CA ASP A 6 43.71 19.56 53.09
C ASP A 6 43.55 20.20 54.50
N PRO A 7 42.47 20.94 54.91
CA PRO A 7 41.14 21.09 54.29
C PRO A 7 40.50 22.50 54.25
N GLY A 8 39.44 22.63 53.45
CA GLY A 8 38.38 23.65 53.61
C GLY A 8 36.99 23.02 53.53
N SER A 9 36.21 23.06 54.63
CA SER A 9 34.81 22.58 54.69
C SER A 9 33.89 23.49 53.85
N PHE A 10 32.74 23.10 53.27
CA PHE A 10 31.49 22.55 53.86
C PHE A 10 30.51 22.35 52.66
N SER A 11 29.56 21.41 52.55
CA SER A 11 29.00 20.33 53.37
C SER A 11 28.34 19.25 52.45
N LYS A 12 27.88 18.12 52.99
CA LYS A 12 27.09 17.10 52.26
C LYS A 12 25.62 17.52 52.06
N TYR A 13 25.04 17.14 50.92
CA TYR A 13 23.65 16.70 50.81
C TYR A 13 23.58 15.52 49.83
N ASP A 14 23.16 14.36 50.32
CA ASP A 14 22.78 13.22 49.48
C ASP A 14 21.37 13.46 48.94
N HIS A 15 21.14 13.29 47.63
CA HIS A 15 19.78 13.04 47.14
C HIS A 15 19.78 12.05 45.96
N GLU A 16 18.74 11.24 45.95
CA GLU A 16 18.62 9.96 45.26
C GLU A 16 18.76 10.02 43.74
N ALA A 17 19.14 8.88 43.16
CA ALA A 17 19.04 8.64 41.74
C ALA A 17 17.57 8.67 41.31
N SER A 18 17.12 9.80 40.77
CA SER A 18 15.88 9.89 40.03
C SER A 18 16.00 9.03 38.77
N THR A 19 15.42 7.84 38.81
CA THR A 19 15.14 7.05 37.60
C THR A 19 14.12 7.80 36.76
N GLU A 20 14.61 8.69 35.90
CA GLU A 20 13.80 9.29 34.85
C GLU A 20 13.39 8.18 33.87
N ASN A 21 12.14 7.73 33.99
CA ASN A 21 11.53 6.82 33.03
C ASN A 21 11.41 7.54 31.68
N VAL A 22 12.38 7.35 30.80
CA VAL A 22 12.30 7.75 29.38
C VAL A 22 11.46 6.73 28.61
N GLU A 23 10.22 6.52 29.06
CA GLU A 23 9.23 5.60 28.47
C GLU A 23 7.83 6.23 28.40
N ASP A 24 7.72 7.45 27.84
CA ASP A 24 6.46 7.85 27.17
C ASP A 24 6.70 8.86 26.04
N SER A 25 6.78 8.36 24.81
CA SER A 25 6.93 9.17 23.58
C SER A 25 6.01 8.69 22.45
N ASN A 26 5.09 7.77 22.73
CA ASN A 26 4.15 7.24 21.75
C ASN A 26 2.74 7.77 22.03
N HIS A 27 2.51 9.01 21.61
CA HIS A 27 1.18 9.62 21.65
C HIS A 27 0.25 8.91 20.65
N ASP A 28 -0.44 7.87 21.12
CA ASP A 28 -1.47 7.11 20.39
C ASP A 28 -2.86 7.44 20.94
N PRO A 29 -3.53 8.50 20.45
CA PRO A 29 -4.83 8.91 20.94
C PRO A 29 -5.91 7.87 20.59
N HIS A 30 -6.59 7.35 21.61
CA HIS A 30 -7.69 6.41 21.43
C HIS A 30 -8.97 7.10 20.94
N PHE A 31 -9.70 6.46 20.03
CA PHE A 31 -10.98 6.94 19.49
C PHE A 31 -12.03 5.82 19.54
N GLU A 32 -13.22 6.16 20.05
CA GLU A 32 -14.39 5.28 20.00
C GLU A 32 -14.88 5.09 18.55
N PRO A 33 -15.25 3.86 18.13
CA PRO A 33 -15.74 3.60 16.77
C PRO A 33 -17.05 4.34 16.46
N ILE A 34 -17.05 5.15 15.39
CA ILE A 34 -18.27 5.84 14.90
C ILE A 34 -19.29 4.84 14.34
N VAL A 35 -18.82 3.75 13.74
CA VAL A 35 -19.64 2.69 13.15
C VAL A 35 -19.01 1.32 13.39
N SER A 36 -19.86 0.32 13.64
CA SER A 36 -19.46 -1.09 13.60
C SER A 36 -19.77 -1.65 12.21
N LEU A 37 -18.74 -2.05 11.47
CA LEU A 37 -18.91 -2.75 10.20
C LEU A 37 -18.97 -4.27 10.46
N PRO A 38 -20.00 -4.99 9.99
CA PRO A 38 -20.01 -6.44 10.06
C PRO A 38 -18.94 -7.02 9.12
N GLU A 39 -18.42 -8.20 9.47
CA GLU A 39 -17.61 -8.99 8.56
C GLU A 39 -18.46 -9.42 7.35
N GLN A 40 -17.86 -9.41 6.15
CA GLN A 40 -18.56 -9.70 4.90
C GLN A 40 -17.65 -10.50 3.95
N ASP A 41 -18.19 -11.60 3.41
CA ASP A 41 -17.55 -12.35 2.33
C ASP A 41 -17.46 -11.52 1.05
N VAL A 42 -16.23 -11.21 0.63
CA VAL A 42 -15.96 -10.47 -0.60
C VAL A 42 -15.58 -11.44 -1.72
N LYS A 43 -16.42 -11.53 -2.75
CA LYS A 43 -16.12 -12.29 -3.98
C LYS A 43 -15.23 -11.47 -4.92
N THR A 44 -14.34 -12.14 -5.64
CA THR A 44 -13.47 -11.50 -6.64
C THR A 44 -14.20 -11.22 -7.95
N LEU A 45 -15.25 -12.01 -8.25
CA LEU A 45 -15.95 -12.10 -9.53
C LEU A 45 -15.03 -12.56 -10.67
N GLU A 46 -14.05 -13.40 -10.33
CA GLU A 46 -13.11 -14.09 -11.21
C GLU A 46 -13.28 -15.64 -11.11
N GLU A 47 -14.20 -16.13 -10.27
CA GLU A 47 -14.31 -17.55 -9.89
C GLU A 47 -14.76 -18.47 -11.05
N ASP A 48 -15.57 -17.96 -11.98
CA ASP A 48 -16.05 -18.70 -13.17
C ASP A 48 -15.08 -18.61 -14.36
N GLU A 49 -13.87 -18.09 -14.13
CA GLU A 49 -12.87 -17.85 -15.17
C GLU A 49 -11.58 -18.66 -14.95
N GLU A 50 -10.82 -18.79 -16.02
CA GLU A 50 -9.52 -19.45 -16.09
C GLU A 50 -8.45 -18.41 -16.45
N GLU A 51 -7.36 -18.36 -15.69
CA GLU A 51 -6.23 -17.45 -15.93
C GLU A 51 -5.34 -18.02 -17.04
N LEU A 52 -5.45 -17.45 -18.24
CA LEU A 52 -4.66 -17.86 -19.41
C LEU A 52 -3.26 -17.23 -19.42
N PHE A 53 -3.13 -16.06 -18.82
CA PHE A 53 -1.90 -15.28 -18.76
C PHE A 53 -1.92 -14.39 -17.53
N LYS A 54 -0.76 -14.22 -16.90
CA LYS A 54 -0.54 -13.28 -15.82
C LYS A 54 0.88 -12.70 -15.91
N MET A 55 0.99 -11.39 -15.84
CA MET A 55 2.30 -10.71 -15.83
C MET A 55 2.24 -9.39 -15.06
N ARG A 56 3.37 -9.04 -14.45
CA ARG A 56 3.61 -7.72 -13.85
C ARG A 56 3.67 -6.65 -14.93
N ALA A 57 2.87 -5.59 -14.83
CA ALA A 57 2.83 -4.52 -15.82
C ALA A 57 2.55 -3.13 -15.23
N LYS A 58 2.78 -2.09 -16.04
CA LYS A 58 2.35 -0.72 -15.80
C LYS A 58 1.46 -0.25 -16.95
N LEU A 59 0.22 0.10 -16.63
CA LEU A 59 -0.77 0.59 -17.59
C LEU A 59 -0.77 2.11 -17.62
N TYR A 60 -0.82 2.67 -18.83
CA TYR A 60 -0.99 4.10 -19.08
C TYR A 60 -2.31 4.38 -19.82
N ARG A 61 -2.88 5.57 -19.62
CA ARG A 61 -3.90 6.15 -20.49
C ARG A 61 -3.27 7.28 -21.30
N PHE A 62 -3.60 7.38 -22.58
CA PHE A 62 -3.32 8.59 -23.34
C PHE A 62 -4.37 9.65 -22.97
N ALA A 63 -3.92 10.86 -22.69
CA ALA A 63 -4.77 12.01 -22.41
C ALA A 63 -4.64 12.99 -23.58
N SER A 64 -5.34 12.68 -24.67
CA SER A 64 -5.39 13.49 -25.90
C SER A 64 -6.09 14.83 -25.71
N GLU A 65 -6.80 15.00 -24.60
CA GLU A 65 -7.49 16.23 -24.20
C GLU A 65 -6.57 17.34 -23.66
N ASN A 66 -5.28 17.05 -23.40
CA ASN A 66 -4.32 18.05 -22.92
C ASN A 66 -3.52 18.65 -24.09
N ASP A 67 -2.97 19.85 -23.87
CA ASP A 67 -2.03 20.51 -24.78
C ASP A 67 -0.68 20.73 -24.08
N PRO A 68 0.40 20.00 -24.45
CA PRO A 68 0.44 18.92 -25.45
C PRO A 68 -0.21 17.61 -24.94
N PRO A 69 -0.64 16.72 -25.85
CA PRO A 69 -1.11 15.38 -25.51
C PRO A 69 -0.06 14.54 -24.78
N GLU A 70 -0.45 13.86 -23.69
CA GLU A 70 0.50 13.16 -22.80
C GLU A 70 -0.01 11.79 -22.32
N TRP A 71 0.92 10.92 -21.90
CA TRP A 71 0.62 9.63 -21.29
C TRP A 71 0.60 9.73 -19.77
N LYS A 72 -0.54 9.39 -19.15
CA LYS A 72 -0.72 9.38 -17.69
C LYS A 72 -0.75 7.94 -17.17
N GLU A 73 -0.01 7.64 -16.10
CA GLU A 73 -0.10 6.32 -15.47
C GLU A 73 -1.55 6.06 -15.00
N ARG A 74 -2.09 4.90 -15.37
CA ARG A 74 -3.42 4.44 -14.96
C ARG A 74 -3.32 3.49 -13.76
N GLY A 75 -2.25 2.69 -13.69
CA GLY A 75 -1.90 1.87 -12.53
C GLY A 75 -0.78 0.88 -12.80
N THR A 76 -0.08 0.49 -11.73
CA THR A 76 0.93 -0.59 -11.71
C THR A 76 0.39 -1.78 -10.93
N GLY A 77 0.57 -3.00 -11.44
CA GLY A 77 -0.10 -4.19 -10.93
C GLY A 77 0.15 -5.45 -11.75
N ASP A 78 -0.52 -6.54 -11.41
CA ASP A 78 -0.59 -7.72 -12.27
C ASP A 78 -1.72 -7.55 -13.29
N VAL A 79 -1.41 -7.71 -14.57
CA VAL A 79 -2.39 -7.86 -15.65
C VAL A 79 -2.66 -9.35 -15.88
N LYS A 80 -3.94 -9.68 -16.06
CA LYS A 80 -4.43 -11.03 -16.35
C LYS A 80 -5.20 -11.04 -17.67
N LEU A 81 -5.11 -12.16 -18.40
CA LEU A 81 -6.12 -12.55 -19.39
C LEU A 81 -6.95 -13.69 -18.80
N LEU A 82 -8.25 -13.45 -18.64
CA LEU A 82 -9.19 -14.37 -18.00
C LEU A 82 -10.20 -14.87 -19.04
N ARG A 83 -10.41 -16.19 -19.10
CA ARG A 83 -11.41 -16.84 -19.98
C ARG A 83 -12.56 -17.40 -19.16
N HIS A 84 -13.79 -16.97 -19.43
CA HIS A 84 -14.97 -17.54 -18.80
C HIS A 84 -15.16 -19.01 -19.22
N LYS A 85 -15.27 -19.92 -18.24
CA LYS A 85 -15.25 -21.38 -18.45
C LYS A 85 -16.35 -21.86 -19.39
N GLU A 86 -17.59 -21.43 -19.16
CA GLU A 86 -18.75 -21.81 -19.98
C GLU A 86 -18.89 -21.02 -21.29
N LYS A 87 -18.67 -19.70 -21.26
CA LYS A 87 -18.94 -18.80 -22.39
C LYS A 87 -17.78 -18.69 -23.38
N GLY A 88 -16.57 -19.11 -22.99
CA GLY A 88 -15.35 -18.94 -23.78
C GLY A 88 -14.87 -17.49 -23.96
N SER A 89 -15.65 -16.49 -23.54
CA SER A 89 -15.31 -15.06 -23.63
C SER A 89 -14.06 -14.74 -22.82
N ILE A 90 -13.14 -13.97 -23.42
CA ILE A 90 -11.90 -13.55 -22.78
C ILE A 90 -11.98 -12.06 -22.40
N ARG A 91 -11.44 -11.71 -21.23
CA ARG A 91 -11.28 -10.33 -20.77
C ARG A 91 -9.87 -10.07 -20.24
N LEU A 92 -9.43 -8.82 -20.38
CA LEU A 92 -8.25 -8.28 -19.72
C LEU A 92 -8.68 -7.64 -18.40
N LEU A 93 -8.09 -8.10 -17.30
CA LEU A 93 -8.30 -7.57 -15.96
C LEU A 93 -6.96 -7.14 -15.35
N MET A 94 -6.91 -5.97 -14.71
CA MET A 94 -5.72 -5.51 -14.00
C MET A 94 -6.13 -4.77 -12.72
N ARG A 95 -5.47 -5.09 -11.61
CA ARG A 95 -5.68 -4.46 -10.29
C ARG A 95 -4.38 -3.82 -9.82
N ARG A 96 -4.47 -2.66 -9.16
CA ARG A 96 -3.31 -1.94 -8.62
C ARG A 96 -2.77 -2.61 -7.36
N ASP A 97 -1.46 -2.49 -7.15
CA ASP A 97 -0.82 -2.88 -5.89
C ASP A 97 -1.43 -2.17 -4.68
N ARG A 98 -1.35 -2.84 -3.51
CA ARG A 98 -1.76 -2.39 -2.17
C ARG A 98 -3.27 -2.10 -2.02
N THR A 99 -3.82 -1.30 -2.92
CA THR A 99 -5.23 -0.89 -2.95
C THR A 99 -6.16 -1.94 -3.59
N LEU A 100 -5.62 -2.86 -4.40
CA LEU A 100 -6.34 -3.90 -5.17
C LEU A 100 -7.46 -3.36 -6.10
N LYS A 101 -7.53 -2.03 -6.27
CA LYS A 101 -8.52 -1.35 -7.13
C LYS A 101 -8.24 -1.65 -8.60
N ILE A 102 -9.27 -2.06 -9.32
CA ILE A 102 -9.23 -2.30 -10.76
C ILE A 102 -8.73 -1.04 -11.50
N CYS A 103 -7.82 -1.23 -12.45
CA CYS A 103 -7.33 -0.19 -13.37
C CYS A 103 -7.62 -0.49 -14.85
N ALA A 104 -7.91 -1.75 -15.20
CA ALA A 104 -8.50 -2.16 -16.49
C ALA A 104 -9.44 -3.36 -16.28
N ASN A 105 -10.57 -3.37 -16.98
CA ASN A 105 -11.52 -4.49 -17.05
C ASN A 105 -12.28 -4.37 -18.38
N HIS A 106 -11.81 -5.08 -19.41
CA HIS A 106 -12.32 -4.96 -20.78
C HIS A 106 -12.35 -6.32 -21.45
N ASN A 107 -13.45 -6.66 -22.14
CA ASN A 107 -13.49 -7.84 -23.00
C ASN A 107 -12.44 -7.70 -24.11
N SER A 108 -11.73 -8.78 -24.42
CA SER A 108 -10.79 -8.81 -25.54
C SER A 108 -11.53 -9.05 -26.85
N GLU A 109 -12.35 -8.09 -27.25
CA GLU A 109 -12.84 -8.00 -28.63
C GLU A 109 -11.70 -7.49 -29.52
N CYS A 110 -11.57 -8.05 -30.73
CA CYS A 110 -10.43 -7.86 -31.63
C CYS A 110 -10.16 -6.42 -32.13
N SER A 111 -10.91 -5.43 -31.63
CA SER A 111 -10.93 -4.05 -32.12
C SER A 111 -10.22 -3.04 -31.21
N ASN A 112 -9.87 -3.40 -29.96
CA ASN A 112 -9.35 -2.44 -28.97
C ASN A 112 -7.92 -2.74 -28.52
N PHE A 113 -6.94 -2.11 -29.20
CA PHE A 113 -5.54 -2.10 -28.79
C PHE A 113 -5.32 -1.25 -27.52
N LEU A 114 -5.53 -1.84 -26.34
CA LEU A 114 -4.99 -1.32 -25.09
C LEU A 114 -3.46 -1.52 -25.11
N CYS A 115 -2.73 -0.43 -25.35
CA CYS A 115 -1.27 -0.43 -25.38
C CYS A 115 -0.69 -0.69 -23.99
N LEU A 116 -0.43 -1.97 -23.69
CA LEU A 116 0.54 -2.35 -22.66
C LEU A 116 1.95 -2.14 -23.23
N ARG A 117 2.71 -1.23 -22.63
CA ARG A 117 4.16 -1.23 -22.80
C ARG A 117 4.76 -2.22 -21.80
N GLN A 118 5.60 -3.11 -22.32
CA GLN A 118 6.62 -3.81 -21.53
C GLN A 118 7.73 -2.81 -21.17
#